data_AF-A0A1I8J2F2-F1
#
_entry.id   AF-A0A1I8J2F2-F1
#
_cell.length_a   1.000
_cell.length_b   1.000
_cell.length_c   1.000
_cell.angle_alpha   90.00
_cell.angle_beta   90.00
_cell.angle_gamma   90.00
#
_symmetry.space_group_name_H-M   'P 1'
#
loop_
_entity.id
_entity.type
_entity.pdbx_description
1 polymer ?
#
loop_
_entity_poly.entity_id
_entity_poly.type
_entity_poly.pdbx_seq_one_letter_code
_entity_poly.pdbx_strand_id
1 'polypeptide(L)'
;MELVRGRLYHLKHHCSCKERNLHPVEYTNGHILCSGFATNPAKPFRGSSLKPAVDIVAACRLCCYPPIAPLLPSRRSASNIAHSILQSLESELTNSPCHVVHAAPPKKSGKQLRVSTTFLEKRLLRSLSTLQGQLFVTLKYLVKKVICRRVQGVKAYHVKTITFRMLEETPSDQWKPENLVSQIRRSLQILSSSVKSSCSEDEAATKPEDKIMNHFFLCDAALYLKGADKSSSQEISRVLQYVMKRLPELLIKFIHTLGPLTNTGTFHFHPFLILPRMKANKVRMSAAVEYHEIYDLVRESLVRLSQRDCCSPELKQSLLQHISQLPDCARTARETLKALAFLKFRDRDAALKVLADCRGHTVSEGISWRSERSAAEATKDLMWHYLWSNDSAWKFCFEFDQRPELEFLPAVLSDCFPLRLQNYVTYHYVNFDAFLHSLRLELTPQDEDAHRWVNTVALRVGADIQELVVGASFCREPKLLIEPWRDLQAALAVIPRRLADEVAQRLKVFDRGEQEMSSDSADATVMHVHVL
;
A
#
# COMPACT_ATOMS: atom_id res chain seq x y z
N MET A 1 2.02 -12.43 -2.25
CA MET A 1 2.18 -13.89 -2.37
C MET A 1 3.25 -14.13 -3.40
N GLU A 2 4.23 -14.94 -3.08
CA GLU A 2 5.30 -15.36 -3.99
C GLU A 2 5.18 -16.88 -4.16
N LEU A 3 4.93 -17.33 -5.39
CA LEU A 3 4.92 -18.75 -5.69
C LEU A 3 6.37 -19.22 -5.72
N VAL A 4 6.73 -20.06 -4.76
CA VAL A 4 8.06 -20.65 -4.68
C VAL A 4 8.20 -21.61 -5.86
N ARG A 5 9.21 -21.38 -6.71
CA ARG A 5 9.57 -22.33 -7.76
C ARG A 5 10.02 -23.62 -7.10
N GLY A 6 9.41 -24.73 -7.48
CA GLY A 6 9.67 -26.02 -6.84
C GLY A 6 8.61 -27.05 -7.19
N ARG A 7 8.48 -28.04 -6.32
CA ARG A 7 7.60 -29.21 -6.48
C ARG A 7 6.13 -28.81 -6.57
N LEU A 8 5.42 -29.37 -7.55
CA LEU A 8 3.97 -29.38 -7.60
C LEU A 8 3.44 -30.45 -6.64
N TYR A 9 2.59 -30.06 -5.69
CA TYR A 9 1.94 -31.02 -4.80
C TYR A 9 0.68 -31.59 -5.45
N HIS A 10 0.46 -32.89 -5.25
CA HIS A 10 -0.70 -33.61 -5.80
C HIS A 10 -1.55 -34.15 -4.67
N LEU A 11 -2.82 -33.79 -4.62
CA LEU A 11 -3.72 -34.25 -3.55
C LEU A 11 -4.11 -35.72 -3.77
N LYS A 12 -3.87 -36.55 -2.76
CA LYS A 12 -4.37 -37.93 -2.76
C LYS A 12 -5.90 -37.94 -2.93
N HIS A 13 -6.43 -38.83 -3.77
CA HIS A 13 -7.86 -38.98 -4.08
C HIS A 13 -8.54 -37.80 -4.81
N HIS A 14 -7.86 -36.67 -5.05
CA HIS A 14 -8.41 -35.52 -5.78
C HIS A 14 -7.65 -35.16 -7.05
N CYS A 15 -6.40 -35.61 -7.18
CA CYS A 15 -5.56 -35.31 -8.34
C CYS A 15 -5.96 -36.14 -9.56
N SER A 16 -6.11 -35.48 -10.71
CA SER A 16 -6.36 -36.12 -12.02
C SER A 16 -5.15 -36.04 -12.98
N CYS A 17 -3.97 -35.67 -12.48
CA CYS A 17 -2.75 -35.62 -13.28
C CYS A 17 -2.30 -37.04 -13.68
N LYS A 18 -1.73 -37.20 -14.89
CA LYS A 18 -1.33 -38.49 -15.46
C LYS A 18 0.18 -38.77 -15.42
N GLU A 19 0.94 -38.03 -14.63
CA GLU A 19 2.41 -38.13 -14.61
C GLU A 19 2.88 -39.45 -13.95
N ARG A 20 3.98 -40.03 -14.47
CA ARG A 20 4.44 -41.38 -14.08
C ARG A 20 5.10 -41.46 -12.70
N ASN A 21 5.43 -40.33 -12.06
CA ASN A 21 6.11 -40.26 -10.74
C ASN A 21 5.37 -39.34 -9.76
N LEU A 22 4.05 -39.54 -9.64
CA LEU A 22 3.24 -38.79 -8.69
C LEU A 22 3.38 -39.38 -7.29
N HIS A 23 3.90 -38.57 -6.36
CA HIS A 23 3.83 -38.87 -4.93
C HIS A 23 2.72 -37.99 -4.33
N PRO A 24 1.48 -38.51 -4.25
CA PRO A 24 0.37 -37.75 -3.71
C PRO A 24 0.59 -37.48 -2.22
N VAL A 25 0.17 -36.30 -1.77
CA VAL A 25 0.20 -35.89 -0.37
C VAL A 25 -1.18 -36.10 0.26
N GLU A 26 -1.17 -36.52 1.52
CA GLU A 26 -2.39 -36.65 2.32
C GLU A 26 -3.03 -35.28 2.57
N TYR A 27 -4.36 -35.23 2.46
CA TYR A 27 -5.19 -34.05 2.69
C TYR A 27 -6.12 -34.30 3.86
N THR A 28 -6.17 -33.35 4.81
CA THR A 28 -7.08 -33.43 5.95
C THR A 28 -7.40 -32.04 6.48
N ASN A 29 -8.69 -31.73 6.64
CA ASN A 29 -9.20 -30.50 7.25
C ASN A 29 -8.62 -29.21 6.62
N GLY A 30 -8.59 -29.12 5.29
CA GLY A 30 -8.01 -27.97 4.58
C GLY A 30 -6.48 -27.89 4.54
N HIS A 31 -5.77 -28.94 4.98
CA HIS A 31 -4.31 -28.96 5.05
C HIS A 31 -3.72 -30.19 4.36
N ILE A 32 -2.50 -30.05 3.83
CA ILE A 32 -1.68 -31.17 3.39
C ILE A 32 -0.62 -31.50 4.44
N LEU A 33 -0.27 -32.78 4.59
CA LEU A 33 0.83 -33.21 5.43
C LEU A 33 2.16 -32.92 4.73
N CYS A 34 2.97 -32.04 5.33
CA CYS A 34 4.27 -31.65 4.78
C CYS A 34 5.15 -31.08 5.90
N SER A 35 6.19 -31.82 6.28
CA SER A 35 7.13 -31.43 7.34
C SER A 35 8.31 -30.62 6.81
N GLY A 36 9.03 -29.94 7.72
CA GLY A 36 10.27 -29.22 7.39
C GLY A 36 10.10 -27.74 7.08
N PHE A 37 8.98 -27.13 7.46
CA PHE A 37 8.69 -25.73 7.19
C PHE A 37 8.57 -24.88 8.46
N ALA A 38 8.90 -23.59 8.32
CA ALA A 38 8.68 -22.59 9.36
C ALA A 38 7.17 -22.39 9.63
N THR A 39 6.84 -21.93 10.84
CA THR A 39 5.48 -21.91 11.40
C THR A 39 4.63 -20.71 10.98
N ASN A 40 5.23 -19.69 10.36
CA ASN A 40 4.55 -18.46 9.96
C ASN A 40 4.60 -18.28 8.43
N PRO A 41 3.46 -18.12 7.74
CA PRO A 41 3.44 -18.03 6.29
C PRO A 41 3.98 -16.71 5.74
N ALA A 42 3.98 -15.65 6.56
CA ALA A 42 4.31 -14.31 6.12
C ALA A 42 5.67 -13.86 6.67
N LYS A 43 6.53 -13.35 5.77
CA LYS A 43 7.68 -12.51 6.11
C LYS A 43 7.23 -11.04 6.07
N PRO A 44 7.09 -10.36 7.22
CA PRO A 44 6.65 -8.97 7.25
C PRO A 44 7.78 -8.02 6.85
N PHE A 45 7.44 -7.06 5.99
CA PHE A 45 8.26 -5.90 5.66
C PHE A 45 7.57 -4.66 6.22
N ARG A 46 8.28 -3.93 7.08
CA ARG A 46 7.75 -2.71 7.70
C ARG A 46 7.51 -1.65 6.61
N GLY A 47 6.40 -0.93 6.71
CA GLY A 47 6.16 0.23 5.84
C GLY A 47 7.07 1.41 6.19
N SER A 48 6.94 2.47 5.41
CA SER A 48 7.42 3.82 5.70
C SER A 48 6.27 4.82 5.46
N SER A 49 6.53 6.12 5.62
CA SER A 49 5.58 7.17 5.21
C SER A 49 5.25 7.13 3.71
N LEU A 50 6.15 6.61 2.88
CA LEU A 50 6.03 6.59 1.41
C LEU A 50 5.66 5.22 0.84
N LYS A 51 5.95 4.13 1.56
CA LYS A 51 5.72 2.76 1.10
C LYS A 51 4.86 1.99 2.11
N PRO A 52 3.78 1.32 1.70
CA PRO A 52 2.97 0.54 2.63
C PRO A 52 3.75 -0.65 3.20
N ALA A 53 3.34 -1.13 4.38
CA ALA A 53 3.84 -2.39 4.92
C ALA A 53 3.38 -3.57 4.03
N VAL A 54 4.24 -4.57 3.85
CA VAL A 54 4.01 -5.70 2.95
C VAL A 54 4.28 -7.01 3.67
N ASP A 55 3.31 -7.93 3.63
CA ASP A 55 3.52 -9.32 4.05
C ASP A 55 3.84 -10.19 2.82
N ILE A 56 5.08 -10.67 2.73
CA ILE A 56 5.47 -11.63 1.69
C ILE A 56 5.12 -13.03 2.17
N VAL A 57 4.09 -13.61 1.53
CA VAL A 57 3.65 -14.98 1.80
C VAL A 57 4.21 -15.92 0.75
N ALA A 58 5.10 -16.83 1.18
CA ALA A 58 5.58 -17.93 0.35
C ALA A 58 4.46 -18.96 0.17
N ALA A 59 4.23 -19.37 -1.08
CA ALA A 59 3.20 -20.32 -1.44
C ALA A 59 3.77 -21.41 -2.36
N CYS A 60 3.37 -22.66 -2.14
CA CYS A 60 3.73 -23.78 -2.99
C CYS A 60 2.56 -24.15 -3.90
N ARG A 61 2.83 -24.61 -5.13
CA ARG A 61 1.78 -24.99 -6.07
C ARG A 61 1.11 -26.29 -5.66
N LEU A 62 -0.20 -26.33 -5.84
CA LEU A 62 -1.04 -27.51 -5.70
C LEU A 62 -1.72 -27.78 -7.06
N CYS A 63 -1.84 -29.04 -7.46
CA CYS A 63 -2.35 -29.38 -8.79
C CYS A 63 -3.83 -29.03 -8.98
N CYS A 64 -4.63 -29.09 -7.92
CA CYS A 64 -6.07 -28.84 -7.94
C CYS A 64 -6.55 -28.37 -6.57
N TYR A 65 -7.69 -27.68 -6.55
CA TYR A 65 -8.42 -27.43 -5.30
C TYR A 65 -9.13 -28.71 -4.85
N PRO A 66 -9.23 -28.96 -3.52
CA PRO A 66 -10.24 -29.88 -3.00
C PRO A 66 -11.66 -29.32 -3.28
N PRO A 67 -12.74 -30.09 -3.05
CA PRO A 67 -14.10 -29.63 -3.30
C PRO A 67 -14.39 -28.27 -2.65
N ILE A 68 -14.85 -27.30 -3.45
CA ILE A 68 -15.10 -25.93 -3.03
C ILE A 68 -16.57 -25.76 -2.62
N ALA A 69 -16.80 -25.52 -1.34
CA ALA A 69 -18.13 -25.67 -0.74
C ALA A 69 -19.26 -24.84 -1.40
N PRO A 70 -19.09 -23.55 -1.74
CA PRO A 70 -20.13 -22.76 -2.43
C PRO A 70 -20.49 -23.26 -3.83
N LEU A 71 -19.65 -24.12 -4.42
CA LEU A 71 -19.83 -24.67 -5.77
C LEU A 71 -20.36 -26.10 -5.76
N LEU A 72 -20.53 -26.70 -4.57
CA LEU A 72 -21.17 -28.01 -4.45
C LEU A 72 -22.65 -27.90 -4.83
N PRO A 73 -23.24 -28.90 -5.53
CA PRO A 73 -24.62 -28.82 -6.01
C PRO A 73 -25.65 -28.46 -4.93
N SER A 74 -25.57 -29.11 -3.76
CA SER A 74 -26.48 -28.88 -2.63
C SER A 74 -26.37 -27.49 -2.02
N ARG A 75 -25.18 -26.90 -2.05
CA ARG A 75 -24.94 -25.54 -1.55
C ARG A 75 -25.36 -24.50 -2.56
N ARG A 76 -25.06 -24.75 -3.84
CA ARG A 76 -25.42 -23.88 -4.96
C ARG A 76 -26.93 -23.70 -5.06
N SER A 77 -27.71 -24.78 -4.96
CA SER A 77 -29.16 -24.73 -5.06
C SER A 77 -29.83 -23.94 -3.93
N ALA A 78 -29.19 -23.88 -2.77
CA ALA A 78 -29.70 -23.17 -1.59
C ALA A 78 -29.04 -21.79 -1.37
N SER A 79 -28.17 -21.34 -2.29
CA SER A 79 -27.39 -20.11 -2.13
C SER A 79 -28.15 -18.90 -2.67
N ASN A 80 -28.11 -17.79 -1.92
CA ASN A 80 -28.54 -16.47 -2.41
C ASN A 80 -27.43 -15.72 -3.18
N ILE A 81 -26.25 -16.31 -3.35
CA ILE A 81 -25.20 -15.71 -4.18
C ILE A 81 -25.64 -15.75 -5.65
N ALA A 82 -25.57 -14.61 -6.33
CA ALA A 82 -25.94 -14.50 -7.73
C ALA A 82 -25.20 -15.54 -8.60
N HIS A 83 -25.93 -16.16 -9.53
CA HIS A 83 -25.40 -17.23 -10.40
C HIS A 83 -24.15 -16.79 -11.18
N SER A 84 -24.12 -15.56 -11.68
CA SER A 84 -22.96 -14.99 -12.38
C SER A 84 -21.70 -14.92 -11.50
N ILE A 85 -21.85 -14.70 -10.19
CA ILE A 85 -20.74 -14.69 -9.24
C ILE A 85 -20.24 -16.13 -9.00
N LEU A 86 -21.15 -17.10 -8.87
CA LEU A 86 -20.79 -18.51 -8.71
C LEU A 86 -20.05 -19.05 -9.94
N GLN A 87 -20.51 -18.71 -11.15
CA GLN A 87 -19.79 -19.01 -12.39
C GLN A 87 -18.40 -18.36 -12.42
N SER A 88 -18.29 -17.11 -11.96
CA SER A 88 -17.00 -16.43 -11.88
C SER A 88 -16.02 -17.12 -10.91
N LEU A 89 -16.54 -17.72 -9.82
CA LEU A 89 -15.74 -18.54 -8.90
C LEU A 89 -15.29 -19.86 -9.56
N GLU A 90 -16.13 -20.51 -10.35
CA GLU A 90 -15.73 -21.71 -11.13
C GLU A 90 -14.58 -21.39 -12.09
N SER A 91 -14.73 -20.32 -12.89
CA SER A 91 -13.68 -19.87 -13.80
C SER A 91 -12.38 -19.50 -13.08
N GLU A 92 -12.45 -19.01 -11.84
CA GLU A 92 -11.25 -18.72 -11.04
C GLU A 92 -10.48 -19.99 -10.64
N LEU A 93 -11.15 -21.15 -10.52
CA LEU A 93 -10.47 -22.42 -10.20
C LEU A 93 -9.52 -22.88 -11.31
N THR A 94 -9.82 -22.53 -12.57
CA THR A 94 -8.98 -22.85 -13.72
C THR A 94 -7.98 -21.74 -14.03
N ASN A 95 -8.38 -20.48 -13.87
CA ASN A 95 -7.57 -19.33 -14.26
C ASN A 95 -6.49 -18.95 -13.25
N SER A 96 -6.67 -19.32 -11.97
CA SER A 96 -5.71 -19.02 -10.91
C SER A 96 -5.01 -20.27 -10.39
N PRO A 97 -3.72 -20.20 -10.05
CA PRO A 97 -2.99 -21.34 -9.51
C PRO A 97 -3.54 -21.73 -8.12
N CYS A 98 -3.91 -23.00 -7.98
CA CYS A 98 -4.13 -23.59 -6.66
C CYS A 98 -2.80 -23.65 -5.89
N HIS A 99 -2.84 -23.33 -4.60
CA HIS A 99 -1.63 -23.22 -3.80
C HIS A 99 -1.88 -23.48 -2.31
N VAL A 100 -0.81 -23.85 -1.62
CA VAL A 100 -0.74 -24.03 -0.18
C VAL A 100 0.23 -23.02 0.43
N VAL A 101 0.01 -22.65 1.70
CA VAL A 101 0.85 -21.72 2.45
C VAL A 101 1.31 -22.33 3.77
N HIS A 102 2.41 -21.83 4.33
CA HIS A 102 2.96 -22.30 5.62
C HIS A 102 2.08 -21.89 6.81
N ALA A 103 0.90 -22.47 6.91
CA ALA A 103 -0.02 -22.31 8.01
C ALA A 103 -0.51 -23.69 8.43
N ALA A 104 -0.65 -23.90 9.74
CA ALA A 104 -1.13 -25.14 10.31
C ALA A 104 -2.15 -24.85 11.43
N PRO A 105 -2.96 -25.83 11.81
CA PRO A 105 -3.79 -25.74 13.01
C PRO A 105 -2.94 -25.52 14.27
N PRO A 106 -3.56 -25.04 15.37
CA PRO A 106 -2.89 -24.99 16.68
C PRO A 106 -2.21 -26.32 17.00
N LYS A 107 -1.02 -26.26 17.62
CA LYS A 107 -0.21 -27.44 18.01
C LYS A 107 0.33 -28.29 16.83
N LYS A 108 0.08 -27.92 15.56
CA LYS A 108 0.56 -28.66 14.35
C LYS A 108 1.56 -27.87 13.49
N SER A 109 2.12 -26.80 14.05
CA SER A 109 3.03 -25.91 13.34
C SER A 109 4.25 -26.64 12.75
N GLY A 110 4.59 -26.32 11.50
CA GLY A 110 5.73 -26.91 10.78
C GLY A 110 5.54 -28.33 10.26
N LYS A 111 4.37 -28.95 10.50
CA LYS A 111 4.02 -30.31 10.03
C LYS A 111 3.01 -30.33 8.87
N GLN A 112 2.40 -29.18 8.57
CA GLN A 112 1.30 -29.08 7.60
C GLN A 112 1.37 -27.76 6.83
N LEU A 113 0.83 -27.77 5.61
CA LEU A 113 0.58 -26.57 4.80
C LEU A 113 -0.91 -26.44 4.55
N ARG A 114 -1.46 -25.23 4.64
CA ARG A 114 -2.89 -24.97 4.46
C ARG A 114 -3.18 -24.63 3.01
N VAL A 115 -4.22 -25.24 2.43
CA VAL A 115 -4.77 -24.83 1.14
C VAL A 115 -5.27 -23.39 1.24
N SER A 116 -4.84 -22.54 0.31
CA SER A 116 -5.26 -21.13 0.29
C SER A 116 -6.30 -20.88 -0.79
N THR A 117 -7.40 -20.26 -0.39
CA THR A 117 -8.48 -19.83 -1.28
C THR A 117 -8.43 -18.35 -1.61
N THR A 118 -7.26 -17.71 -1.46
CA THR A 118 -7.12 -16.24 -1.55
C THR A 118 -7.65 -15.65 -2.86
N PHE A 119 -7.51 -16.36 -3.99
CA PHE A 119 -8.05 -15.89 -5.28
C PHE A 119 -9.59 -15.92 -5.31
N LEU A 120 -10.21 -17.00 -4.82
CA LEU A 120 -11.65 -17.12 -4.67
C LEU A 120 -12.21 -16.07 -3.71
N GLU A 121 -11.54 -15.86 -2.57
CA GLU A 121 -11.88 -14.82 -1.61
C GLU A 121 -11.82 -13.42 -2.23
N LYS A 122 -10.79 -13.13 -3.03
CA LYS A 122 -10.65 -11.85 -3.75
C LYS A 122 -11.74 -11.68 -4.79
N ARG A 123 -12.09 -12.73 -5.52
CA ARG A 123 -13.16 -12.70 -6.53
C ARG A 123 -14.49 -12.34 -5.87
N LEU A 124 -14.84 -13.03 -4.79
CA LEU A 124 -16.08 -12.78 -4.05
C LEU A 124 -16.11 -11.42 -3.33
N LEU A 125 -14.98 -10.95 -2.78
CA LEU A 125 -14.90 -9.61 -2.18
C LEU A 125 -15.03 -8.49 -3.22
N ARG A 126 -14.60 -8.72 -4.46
CA ARG A 126 -14.71 -7.73 -5.56
C ARG A 126 -16.11 -7.67 -6.17
N SER A 127 -16.95 -8.67 -5.92
CA SER A 127 -18.33 -8.71 -6.40
C SER A 127 -19.34 -8.16 -5.39
N LEU A 128 -18.88 -7.63 -4.25
CA LEU A 128 -19.77 -7.02 -3.26
C LEU A 128 -20.42 -5.77 -3.85
N SER A 129 -21.73 -5.63 -3.65
CA SER A 129 -22.39 -4.34 -3.83
C SER A 129 -21.88 -3.32 -2.81
N THR A 130 -22.15 -2.02 -3.02
CA THR A 130 -21.82 -0.96 -2.05
C THR A 130 -22.32 -1.30 -0.65
N LEU A 131 -23.58 -1.75 -0.53
CA LEU A 131 -24.19 -2.09 0.75
C LEU A 131 -23.53 -3.30 1.43
N GLN A 132 -23.21 -4.35 0.66
CA GLN A 132 -22.49 -5.52 1.15
C GLN A 132 -21.05 -5.16 1.57
N GLY A 133 -20.40 -4.25 0.84
CA GLY A 133 -19.11 -3.67 1.19
C GLY A 133 -19.17 -2.87 2.49
N GLN A 134 -20.21 -2.05 2.69
CA GLN A 134 -20.45 -1.31 3.94
C GLN A 134 -20.61 -2.26 5.13
N LEU A 135 -21.35 -3.37 4.98
CA LEU A 135 -21.43 -4.41 6.00
C LEU A 135 -20.04 -4.95 6.36
N PHE A 136 -19.25 -5.35 5.36
CA PHE A 136 -17.89 -5.89 5.58
C PHE A 136 -16.96 -4.90 6.29
N VAL A 137 -16.92 -3.63 5.84
CA VAL A 137 -16.07 -2.59 6.42
C VAL A 137 -16.49 -2.27 7.85
N THR A 138 -17.80 -2.16 8.10
CA THR A 138 -18.34 -1.89 9.44
C THR A 138 -18.01 -3.04 10.40
N LEU A 139 -18.23 -4.29 10.00
CA LEU A 139 -17.86 -5.45 10.82
C LEU A 139 -16.35 -5.50 11.10
N LYS A 140 -15.53 -5.16 10.09
CA LYS A 140 -14.08 -5.09 10.25
C LYS A 140 -13.67 -4.00 11.24
N TYR A 141 -14.34 -2.83 11.22
CA TYR A 141 -14.16 -1.78 12.23
C TYR A 141 -14.54 -2.28 13.62
N LEU A 142 -15.75 -2.81 13.79
CA LEU A 142 -16.25 -3.28 15.09
C LEU A 142 -15.32 -4.34 15.67
N VAL A 143 -14.88 -5.31 14.86
CA VAL A 143 -13.92 -6.31 15.31
C VAL A 143 -12.55 -5.68 15.62
N LYS A 144 -11.93 -4.98 14.68
CA LYS A 144 -10.53 -4.51 14.82
C LYS A 144 -10.36 -3.39 15.85
N LYS A 145 -11.32 -2.46 15.93
CA LYS A 145 -11.20 -1.21 16.69
C LYS A 145 -12.06 -1.18 17.95
N VAL A 146 -13.06 -2.05 18.09
CA VAL A 146 -13.91 -2.09 19.29
C VAL A 146 -13.69 -3.38 20.08
N ILE A 147 -13.89 -4.55 19.46
CA ILE A 147 -13.80 -5.86 20.13
C ILE A 147 -12.36 -6.19 20.48
N CYS A 148 -11.44 -6.12 19.51
CA CYS A 148 -10.02 -6.48 19.71
C CYS A 148 -9.24 -5.55 20.66
N ARG A 149 -9.83 -4.41 21.06
CA ARG A 149 -9.28 -3.57 22.13
C ARG A 149 -9.57 -4.11 23.53
N ARG A 150 -10.54 -5.03 23.66
CA ARG A 150 -10.97 -5.61 24.94
C ARG A 150 -10.61 -7.09 25.06
N VAL A 151 -10.65 -7.83 23.95
CA VAL A 151 -10.38 -9.27 23.93
C VAL A 151 -9.47 -9.65 22.77
N GLN A 152 -8.64 -10.66 22.97
CA GLN A 152 -7.81 -11.24 21.91
C GLN A 152 -8.47 -12.49 21.30
N GLY A 153 -8.03 -12.92 20.11
CA GLY A 153 -8.48 -14.16 19.47
C GLY A 153 -9.28 -13.97 18.17
N VAL A 154 -10.16 -12.98 18.11
CA VAL A 154 -10.96 -12.67 16.91
C VAL A 154 -10.11 -11.89 15.88
N LYS A 155 -10.44 -12.00 14.59
CA LYS A 155 -9.65 -11.45 13.48
C LYS A 155 -10.54 -10.98 12.34
N ALA A 156 -9.95 -10.17 11.46
CA ALA A 156 -10.54 -9.80 10.17
C ALA A 156 -10.90 -11.02 9.29
N TYR A 157 -10.24 -12.18 9.46
CA TYR A 157 -10.60 -13.38 8.71
C TYR A 157 -11.96 -13.95 9.13
N HIS A 158 -12.30 -13.92 10.43
CA HIS A 158 -13.63 -14.29 10.92
C HIS A 158 -14.71 -13.38 10.33
N VAL A 159 -14.44 -12.07 10.27
CA VAL A 159 -15.34 -11.10 9.62
C VAL A 159 -15.57 -11.46 8.16
N LYS A 160 -14.50 -11.76 7.41
CA LYS A 160 -14.59 -12.13 6.00
C LYS A 160 -15.47 -13.38 5.80
N THR A 161 -15.26 -14.42 6.60
CA THR A 161 -16.06 -15.64 6.56
C THR A 161 -17.54 -15.38 6.87
N ILE A 162 -17.84 -14.55 7.86
CA ILE A 162 -19.22 -14.15 8.19
C ILE A 162 -19.84 -13.37 7.05
N THR A 163 -19.13 -12.39 6.47
CA THR A 163 -19.63 -11.65 5.31
C THR A 163 -20.01 -12.59 4.17
N PHE A 164 -19.18 -13.58 3.84
CA PHE A 164 -19.52 -14.55 2.80
C PHE A 164 -20.75 -15.41 3.14
N ARG A 165 -20.91 -15.81 4.41
CA ARG A 165 -22.14 -16.49 4.86
C ARG A 165 -23.36 -15.58 4.72
N MET A 166 -23.24 -14.30 5.06
CA MET A 166 -24.34 -13.35 4.87
C MET A 166 -24.74 -13.23 3.40
N LEU A 167 -23.78 -13.21 2.46
CA LEU A 167 -24.10 -13.21 1.01
C LEU A 167 -24.90 -14.44 0.58
N GLU A 168 -24.62 -15.57 1.21
CA GLU A 168 -25.21 -16.86 0.88
C GLU A 168 -26.57 -17.09 1.54
N GLU A 169 -26.75 -16.60 2.77
CA GLU A 169 -27.95 -16.78 3.58
C GLU A 169 -28.98 -15.65 3.40
N THR A 170 -28.58 -14.47 2.90
CA THR A 170 -29.45 -13.29 2.81
C THR A 170 -30.04 -13.15 1.40
N PRO A 171 -31.38 -13.21 1.24
CA PRO A 171 -32.04 -12.97 -0.03
C PRO A 171 -31.72 -11.61 -0.66
N SER A 172 -31.73 -11.53 -1.99
CA SER A 172 -31.35 -10.32 -2.73
C SER A 172 -32.20 -9.10 -2.39
N ASP A 173 -33.50 -9.30 -2.14
CA ASP A 173 -34.47 -8.27 -1.77
C ASP A 173 -34.25 -7.73 -0.34
N GLN A 174 -33.48 -8.42 0.50
CA GLN A 174 -33.18 -7.99 1.86
C GLN A 174 -31.95 -7.08 1.95
N TRP A 175 -31.17 -6.97 0.87
CA TRP A 175 -30.04 -6.05 0.76
C TRP A 175 -30.51 -4.62 0.47
N LYS A 176 -31.14 -4.00 1.47
CA LYS A 176 -31.59 -2.60 1.44
C LYS A 176 -30.94 -1.75 2.54
N PRO A 177 -30.72 -0.44 2.33
CA PRO A 177 -30.09 0.44 3.31
C PRO A 177 -30.72 0.37 4.71
N GLU A 178 -32.06 0.34 4.79
CA GLU A 178 -32.83 0.24 6.02
C GLU A 178 -32.54 -1.03 6.83
N ASN A 179 -32.09 -2.10 6.16
CA ASN A 179 -31.74 -3.37 6.79
C ASN A 179 -30.28 -3.44 7.24
N LEU A 180 -29.41 -2.48 6.88
CA LEU A 180 -27.97 -2.60 7.13
C LEU A 180 -27.63 -2.87 8.60
N VAL A 181 -28.28 -2.13 9.52
CA VAL A 181 -28.05 -2.27 10.96
C VAL A 181 -28.50 -3.63 11.48
N SER A 182 -29.64 -4.15 11.01
CA SER A 182 -30.13 -5.48 11.41
C SER A 182 -29.21 -6.58 10.87
N GLN A 183 -28.68 -6.43 9.64
CA GLN A 183 -27.70 -7.35 9.07
C GLN A 183 -26.35 -7.32 9.79
N ILE A 184 -25.88 -6.15 10.24
CA ILE A 184 -24.69 -6.03 11.11
C ILE A 184 -24.93 -6.78 12.42
N ARG A 185 -26.09 -6.59 13.05
CA ARG A 185 -26.45 -7.29 14.30
C ARG A 185 -26.50 -8.80 14.09
N ARG A 186 -27.13 -9.28 13.00
CA ARG A 186 -27.19 -10.70 12.64
C ARG A 186 -25.81 -11.30 12.45
N SER A 187 -24.91 -10.59 11.77
CA SER A 187 -23.51 -10.99 11.59
C SER A 187 -22.77 -11.17 12.92
N LEU A 188 -22.97 -10.25 13.86
CA LEU A 188 -22.41 -10.35 15.22
C LEU A 188 -23.02 -11.50 16.02
N GLN A 189 -24.32 -11.78 15.82
CA GLN A 189 -24.98 -12.95 16.43
C GLN A 189 -24.39 -14.26 15.91
N ILE A 190 -24.13 -14.39 14.60
CA ILE A 190 -23.47 -15.58 14.03
C ILE A 190 -22.12 -15.81 14.69
N LEU A 191 -21.31 -14.74 14.84
CA LEU A 191 -20.04 -14.83 15.55
C LEU A 191 -20.23 -15.24 17.01
N SER A 192 -21.18 -14.62 17.71
CA SER A 192 -21.48 -14.92 19.11
C SER A 192 -21.92 -16.37 19.31
N SER A 193 -22.82 -16.89 18.47
CA SER A 193 -23.28 -18.27 18.54
C SER A 193 -22.15 -19.26 18.25
N SER A 194 -21.29 -18.94 17.28
CA SER A 194 -20.11 -19.75 16.95
C SER A 194 -19.11 -19.81 18.10
N VAL A 195 -18.93 -18.72 18.86
CA VAL A 195 -18.07 -18.69 20.05
C VAL A 195 -18.73 -19.42 21.23
N LYS A 196 -20.06 -19.37 21.37
CA LYS A 196 -20.76 -20.09 22.45
C LYS A 196 -20.77 -21.60 22.23
N SER A 197 -20.92 -22.06 20.99
CA SER A 197 -20.92 -23.49 20.68
C SER A 197 -19.55 -24.17 20.86
N SER A 198 -18.47 -23.39 21.03
CA SER A 198 -17.17 -23.92 21.45
C SER A 198 -16.99 -23.98 22.97
N CYS A 199 -17.95 -23.48 23.76
CA CYS A 199 -17.94 -23.51 25.23
C CYS A 199 -18.74 -24.65 25.85
N SER A 200 -19.56 -25.38 25.08
CA SER A 200 -20.44 -26.43 25.64
C SER A 200 -19.63 -27.67 26.03
N GLU A 201 -19.75 -28.07 27.30
CA GLU A 201 -19.02 -29.19 27.92
C GLU A 201 -19.49 -30.58 27.42
N ASP A 202 -20.72 -30.68 26.90
CA ASP A 202 -21.38 -31.94 26.54
C ASP A 202 -20.78 -32.69 25.33
N GLU A 203 -19.83 -32.08 24.58
CA GLU A 203 -19.19 -32.70 23.40
C GLU A 203 -17.64 -32.59 23.44
N ALA A 204 -17.06 -32.46 24.64
CA ALA A 204 -15.64 -32.20 24.82
C ALA A 204 -14.70 -33.35 24.37
N ALA A 205 -15.21 -34.57 24.20
CA ALA A 205 -14.38 -35.72 23.84
C ALA A 205 -13.96 -35.77 22.35
N THR A 206 -14.62 -35.01 21.46
CA THR A 206 -14.48 -35.19 20.00
C THR A 206 -14.20 -33.91 19.21
N LYS A 207 -14.28 -32.72 19.83
CA LYS A 207 -13.96 -31.45 19.15
C LYS A 207 -12.52 -31.01 19.45
N PRO A 208 -11.73 -30.63 18.43
CA PRO A 208 -10.47 -29.96 18.66
C PRO A 208 -10.72 -28.68 19.46
N GLU A 209 -9.99 -28.53 20.57
CA GLU A 209 -9.96 -27.31 21.37
C GLU A 209 -9.94 -26.08 20.45
N ASP A 210 -10.86 -25.13 20.67
CA ASP A 210 -10.91 -23.81 20.02
C ASP A 210 -11.45 -23.72 18.58
N LYS A 211 -12.06 -24.77 18.00
CA LYS A 211 -12.81 -24.62 16.74
C LYS A 211 -14.03 -23.73 16.96
N ILE A 212 -14.15 -22.63 16.21
CA ILE A 212 -15.27 -21.70 16.31
C ILE A 212 -16.25 -21.85 15.15
N MET A 213 -15.75 -21.98 13.91
CA MET A 213 -16.60 -22.09 12.72
C MET A 213 -15.89 -22.75 11.54
N ASN A 214 -16.64 -23.31 10.60
CA ASN A 214 -16.08 -23.84 9.36
C ASN A 214 -15.67 -22.72 8.40
N HIS A 215 -14.62 -22.98 7.64
CA HIS A 215 -14.14 -22.12 6.57
C HIS A 215 -15.15 -22.09 5.42
N PHE A 216 -15.35 -20.92 4.81
CA PHE A 216 -16.41 -20.72 3.83
C PHE A 216 -16.21 -21.58 2.56
N PHE A 217 -15.01 -21.57 1.98
CA PHE A 217 -14.72 -22.33 0.75
C PHE A 217 -14.32 -23.80 0.98
N LEU A 218 -13.89 -24.15 2.19
CA LEU A 218 -13.31 -25.46 2.53
C LEU A 218 -14.06 -25.96 3.78
N CYS A 219 -15.22 -26.60 3.60
CA CYS A 219 -16.13 -26.87 4.72
C CYS A 219 -15.55 -27.81 5.78
N ASP A 220 -14.59 -28.64 5.40
CA ASP A 220 -13.80 -29.52 6.26
C ASP A 220 -12.72 -28.77 7.06
N ALA A 221 -12.36 -27.55 6.65
CA ALA A 221 -11.40 -26.73 7.36
C ALA A 221 -12.08 -25.89 8.46
N ALA A 222 -11.41 -25.78 9.60
CA ALA A 222 -11.87 -25.02 10.76
C ALA A 222 -11.16 -23.67 10.90
N LEU A 223 -11.89 -22.68 11.42
CA LEU A 223 -11.36 -21.42 11.94
C LEU A 223 -11.25 -21.49 13.46
N TYR A 224 -10.16 -20.93 13.98
CA TYR A 224 -9.77 -20.97 15.38
C TYR A 224 -9.48 -19.55 15.91
N LEU A 225 -9.59 -19.38 17.23
CA LEU A 225 -9.07 -18.19 17.92
C LEU A 225 -7.53 -18.15 17.80
N LYS A 226 -6.91 -16.96 17.71
CA LYS A 226 -5.44 -16.80 17.65
C LYS A 226 -4.85 -16.23 18.94
N GLY A 227 -3.73 -16.78 19.40
CA GLY A 227 -2.82 -16.16 20.37
C GLY A 227 -2.33 -17.15 21.43
N ALA A 228 -1.22 -16.82 22.09
CA ALA A 228 -0.73 -17.52 23.29
C ALA A 228 -1.57 -17.12 24.53
N ASP A 229 -1.91 -15.83 24.66
CA ASP A 229 -2.79 -15.28 25.70
C ASP A 229 -4.18 -14.98 25.14
N LYS A 230 -4.88 -16.02 24.67
CA LYS A 230 -6.25 -15.86 24.14
C LYS A 230 -7.23 -15.55 25.27
N SER A 231 -8.07 -14.54 25.07
CA SER A 231 -9.26 -14.34 25.90
C SER A 231 -10.13 -15.60 25.87
N SER A 232 -10.75 -15.93 26.99
CA SER A 232 -11.65 -17.08 27.05
C SER A 232 -12.83 -16.87 26.11
N SER A 233 -13.38 -17.96 25.57
CA SER A 233 -14.58 -17.89 24.73
C SER A 233 -15.75 -17.23 25.48
N GLN A 234 -15.86 -17.41 26.81
CA GLN A 234 -16.84 -16.70 27.63
C GLN A 234 -16.63 -15.18 27.63
N GLU A 235 -15.38 -14.71 27.79
CA GLU A 235 -15.05 -13.28 27.76
C GLU A 235 -15.37 -12.65 26.41
N ILE A 236 -14.98 -13.33 25.32
CA ILE A 236 -15.30 -12.91 23.95
C ILE A 236 -16.82 -12.80 23.77
N SER A 237 -17.57 -13.78 24.28
CA SER A 237 -19.04 -13.77 24.22
C SER A 237 -19.65 -12.57 24.95
N ARG A 238 -19.15 -12.24 26.15
CA ARG A 238 -19.59 -11.06 26.91
C ARG A 238 -19.33 -9.75 26.14
N VAL A 239 -18.15 -9.61 25.53
CA VAL A 239 -17.81 -8.43 24.73
C VAL A 239 -18.70 -8.32 23.49
N LEU A 240 -18.98 -9.44 22.81
CA LEU A 240 -19.90 -9.44 21.67
C LEU A 240 -21.31 -9.01 22.07
N GLN A 241 -21.83 -9.50 23.21
CA GLN A 241 -23.12 -9.07 23.74
C GLN A 241 -23.15 -7.58 24.05
N TYR A 242 -22.10 -7.05 24.68
CA TYR A 242 -21.96 -5.61 24.93
C TYR A 242 -21.98 -4.80 23.62
N VAL A 243 -21.23 -5.24 22.60
CA VAL A 243 -21.17 -4.54 21.30
C VAL A 243 -22.52 -4.57 20.60
N MET A 244 -23.25 -5.69 20.65
CA MET A 244 -24.60 -5.77 20.09
C MET A 244 -25.59 -4.84 20.81
N LYS A 245 -25.49 -4.71 22.15
CA LYS A 245 -26.34 -3.80 22.94
C LYS A 245 -26.08 -2.33 22.62
N ARG A 246 -24.80 -1.95 22.45
CA ARG A 246 -24.39 -0.56 22.13
C ARG A 246 -24.20 -0.30 20.64
N LEU A 247 -24.74 -1.16 19.77
CA LEU A 247 -24.47 -1.09 18.34
C LEU A 247 -24.78 0.30 17.73
N PRO A 248 -25.95 0.94 17.99
CA PRO A 248 -26.25 2.25 17.42
C PRO A 248 -25.19 3.32 17.75
N GLU A 249 -24.79 3.42 19.02
CA GLU A 249 -23.78 4.39 19.47
C GLU A 249 -22.40 4.14 18.85
N LEU A 250 -22.02 2.87 18.70
CA LEU A 250 -20.76 2.49 18.06
C LEU A 250 -20.75 2.80 16.57
N LEU A 251 -21.90 2.66 15.89
CA LEU A 251 -22.04 3.05 14.48
C LEU A 251 -21.98 4.57 14.32
N ILE A 252 -22.62 5.34 15.20
CA ILE A 252 -22.49 6.81 15.20
C ILE A 252 -21.02 7.20 15.38
N LYS A 253 -20.30 6.59 16.32
CA LYS A 253 -18.85 6.82 16.51
C LYS A 253 -18.05 6.46 15.27
N PHE A 254 -18.40 5.38 14.58
CA PHE A 254 -17.74 5.00 13.34
C PHE A 254 -17.95 6.05 12.24
N ILE A 255 -19.19 6.52 12.06
CA ILE A 255 -19.53 7.55 11.06
C ILE A 255 -18.71 8.82 11.27
N HIS A 256 -18.53 9.29 12.51
CA HIS A 256 -17.70 10.45 12.81
C HIS A 256 -16.21 10.26 12.49
N THR A 257 -15.75 9.03 12.25
CA THR A 257 -14.38 8.74 11.80
C THR A 257 -14.27 8.61 10.28
N LEU A 258 -15.38 8.69 9.54
CA LEU A 258 -15.41 8.62 8.09
C LEU A 258 -15.32 10.03 7.51
N GLY A 259 -14.29 10.26 6.70
CA GLY A 259 -14.09 11.49 5.96
C GLY A 259 -13.01 11.28 4.89
N PRO A 260 -12.90 12.17 3.90
CA PRO A 260 -11.79 12.13 2.97
C PRO A 260 -10.46 12.34 3.71
N LEU A 261 -9.38 11.72 3.21
CA LEU A 261 -8.05 11.83 3.81
C LEU A 261 -7.48 13.26 3.70
N THR A 262 -7.94 14.02 2.70
CA THR A 262 -7.55 15.40 2.43
C THR A 262 -8.80 16.24 2.18
N ASN A 263 -8.72 17.53 2.53
CA ASN A 263 -9.82 18.49 2.30
C ASN A 263 -10.14 18.68 0.80
N THR A 264 -9.21 18.30 -0.08
CA THR A 264 -9.34 18.42 -1.54
C THR A 264 -10.14 17.29 -2.18
N GLY A 265 -10.36 16.17 -1.49
CA GLY A 265 -10.99 14.97 -2.07
C GLY A 265 -10.15 14.30 -3.16
N THR A 266 -8.85 14.60 -3.24
CA THR A 266 -7.93 13.98 -4.19
C THR A 266 -7.54 12.59 -3.71
N PHE A 267 -7.73 11.59 -4.58
CA PHE A 267 -7.20 10.25 -4.39
C PHE A 267 -5.76 10.19 -4.90
N HIS A 268 -4.81 10.35 -3.98
CA HIS A 268 -3.39 10.26 -4.28
C HIS A 268 -2.98 8.82 -4.59
N PHE A 269 -2.39 8.62 -5.77
CA PHE A 269 -2.03 7.29 -6.25
C PHE A 269 -0.74 7.33 -7.10
N HIS A 270 0.31 6.68 -6.58
CA HIS A 270 1.59 6.52 -7.28
C HIS A 270 1.94 5.02 -7.37
N PRO A 271 1.67 4.36 -8.52
CA PRO A 271 1.89 2.93 -8.71
C PRO A 271 3.30 2.48 -8.31
N PHE A 272 4.32 3.24 -8.74
CA PHE A 272 5.73 2.89 -8.53
C PHE A 272 6.21 3.06 -7.07
N LEU A 273 5.37 3.59 -6.17
CA LEU A 273 5.62 3.58 -4.72
C LEU A 273 4.93 2.40 -4.02
N ILE A 274 3.66 2.16 -4.36
CA ILE A 274 2.76 1.27 -3.64
C ILE A 274 3.02 -0.20 -3.97
N LEU A 275 3.52 -0.50 -5.17
CA LEU A 275 3.73 -1.89 -5.58
C LEU A 275 4.79 -2.58 -4.69
N PRO A 276 4.48 -3.78 -4.15
CA PRO A 276 5.25 -4.39 -3.06
C PRO A 276 6.66 -4.84 -3.48
N ARG A 277 6.82 -5.32 -4.71
CA ARG A 277 8.10 -5.72 -5.29
C ARG A 277 8.08 -5.44 -6.78
N MET A 278 8.93 -4.54 -7.24
CA MET A 278 9.24 -4.35 -8.65
C MET A 278 10.69 -4.76 -8.86
N LYS A 279 10.88 -5.97 -9.40
CA LYS A 279 12.20 -6.43 -9.80
C LYS A 279 12.53 -5.79 -11.14
N ALA A 280 13.77 -5.33 -11.27
CA ALA A 280 14.25 -4.80 -12.54
C ALA A 280 14.16 -5.89 -13.62
N ASN A 281 13.50 -5.60 -14.73
CA ASN A 281 13.51 -6.45 -15.91
C ASN A 281 14.47 -5.89 -16.95
N LYS A 282 14.86 -6.75 -17.91
CA LYS A 282 15.61 -6.28 -19.08
C LYS A 282 14.70 -5.40 -19.92
N VAL A 283 15.12 -4.16 -20.17
CA VAL A 283 14.46 -3.22 -21.08
C VAL A 283 14.49 -3.79 -22.50
N ARG A 284 13.34 -3.87 -23.16
CA ARG A 284 13.23 -4.30 -24.57
C ARG A 284 13.32 -3.06 -25.47
N MET A 285 14.14 -3.12 -26.51
CA MET A 285 14.49 -1.95 -27.33
C MET A 285 13.61 -1.70 -28.56
N SER A 286 12.37 -2.22 -28.66
CA SER A 286 11.64 -2.14 -29.94
C SER A 286 10.11 -2.24 -29.91
N ALA A 287 9.44 -1.84 -28.83
CA ALA A 287 7.97 -1.81 -28.76
C ALA A 287 7.47 -0.48 -28.17
N ALA A 288 6.18 -0.18 -28.34
CA ALA A 288 5.53 0.83 -27.52
C ALA A 288 5.73 0.44 -26.05
N VAL A 289 6.32 1.35 -25.27
CA VAL A 289 6.63 1.11 -23.86
C VAL A 289 5.34 0.83 -23.10
N GLU A 290 5.26 -0.31 -22.43
CA GLU A 290 4.15 -0.60 -21.52
C GLU A 290 4.31 0.20 -20.22
N TYR A 291 3.20 0.55 -19.56
CA TYR A 291 3.26 1.44 -18.38
C TYR A 291 4.18 0.89 -17.28
N HIS A 292 4.22 -0.43 -17.10
CA HIS A 292 5.08 -1.05 -16.08
C HIS A 292 6.58 -1.00 -16.43
N GLU A 293 6.95 -0.87 -17.71
CA GLU A 293 8.34 -0.81 -18.18
C GLU A 293 8.97 0.57 -17.91
N ILE A 294 8.17 1.60 -17.62
CA ILE A 294 8.64 2.92 -17.19
C ILE A 294 9.57 2.79 -15.97
N TYR A 295 9.25 1.90 -15.03
CA TYR A 295 10.10 1.63 -13.87
C TYR A 295 11.52 1.20 -14.28
N ASP A 296 11.63 0.27 -15.22
CA ASP A 296 12.90 -0.29 -15.67
C ASP A 296 13.71 0.75 -16.46
N LEU A 297 13.04 1.55 -17.31
CA LEU A 297 13.67 2.64 -18.06
C LEU A 297 14.27 3.72 -17.16
N VAL A 298 13.51 4.19 -16.17
CA VAL A 298 13.96 5.23 -15.22
C VAL A 298 15.09 4.68 -14.34
N ARG A 299 14.94 3.44 -13.85
CA ARG A 299 15.95 2.78 -13.01
C ARG A 299 17.29 2.66 -13.75
N GLU A 300 17.27 2.15 -14.98
CA GLU A 300 18.45 2.00 -15.83
C GLU A 300 19.11 3.35 -16.14
N SER A 301 18.31 4.40 -16.36
CA SER A 301 18.81 5.76 -16.59
C SER A 301 19.60 6.27 -15.38
N LEU A 302 19.08 6.08 -14.16
CA LEU A 302 19.78 6.46 -12.92
C LEU A 302 21.09 5.68 -12.73
N VAL A 303 21.10 4.38 -13.05
CA VAL A 303 22.32 3.56 -12.99
C VAL A 303 23.38 4.09 -13.95
N ARG A 304 23.02 4.35 -15.21
CA ARG A 304 23.95 4.93 -16.20
C ARG A 304 24.44 6.32 -15.81
N LEU A 305 23.59 7.15 -15.21
CA LEU A 305 24.00 8.47 -14.70
C LEU A 305 25.02 8.35 -13.54
N SER A 306 24.94 7.30 -12.72
CA SER A 306 25.85 7.08 -11.59
C SER A 306 27.21 6.45 -11.93
N GLN A 307 27.40 5.95 -13.16
CA GLN A 307 28.68 5.35 -13.57
C GLN A 307 29.80 6.41 -13.62
N ARG A 308 30.93 6.14 -12.98
CA ARG A 308 32.13 7.01 -13.02
C ARG A 308 32.79 6.96 -14.41
N ASP A 309 33.43 8.06 -14.81
CA ASP A 309 34.38 8.15 -15.95
C ASP A 309 33.89 7.81 -17.37
N CYS A 310 32.63 8.11 -17.67
CA CYS A 310 32.00 7.76 -18.95
C CYS A 310 31.56 9.00 -19.76
N CYS A 311 32.49 9.90 -20.10
CA CYS A 311 32.18 11.17 -20.79
C CYS A 311 32.38 11.11 -22.32
N SER A 312 31.90 10.04 -22.98
CA SER A 312 31.94 9.94 -24.45
C SER A 312 30.66 10.49 -25.10
N PRO A 313 30.74 11.13 -26.29
CA PRO A 313 29.55 11.57 -27.03
C PRO A 313 28.58 10.44 -27.36
N GLU A 314 29.08 9.24 -27.65
CA GLU A 314 28.28 8.05 -27.99
C GLU A 314 27.48 7.58 -26.77
N LEU A 315 28.09 7.60 -25.58
CA LEU A 315 27.40 7.27 -24.33
C LEU A 315 26.33 8.30 -23.99
N LYS A 316 26.62 9.60 -24.20
CA LYS A 316 25.61 10.67 -24.08
C LYS A 316 24.43 10.41 -25.01
N GLN A 317 24.69 10.12 -26.28
CA GLN A 317 23.66 9.88 -27.28
C GLN A 317 22.84 8.63 -26.94
N SER A 318 23.49 7.53 -26.57
CA SER A 318 22.84 6.29 -26.15
C SER A 318 21.95 6.49 -24.92
N LEU A 319 22.42 7.24 -23.92
CA LEU A 319 21.63 7.56 -22.72
C LEU A 319 20.43 8.44 -23.06
N LEU A 320 20.61 9.48 -23.90
CA LEU A 320 19.50 10.35 -24.31
C LEU A 320 18.46 9.60 -25.15
N GLN A 321 18.89 8.68 -26.02
CA GLN A 321 18.00 7.78 -26.78
C GLN A 321 17.24 6.84 -25.85
N HIS A 322 17.90 6.32 -24.80
CA HIS A 322 17.26 5.50 -23.77
C HIS A 322 16.19 6.29 -23.01
N ILE A 323 16.52 7.50 -22.54
CA ILE A 323 15.58 8.36 -21.80
C ILE A 323 14.41 8.80 -22.69
N SER A 324 14.64 9.06 -23.98
CA SER A 324 13.61 9.53 -24.91
C SER A 324 12.50 8.49 -25.20
N GLN A 325 12.69 7.23 -24.81
CA GLN A 325 11.62 6.21 -24.88
C GLN A 325 10.53 6.41 -23.83
N LEU A 326 10.79 7.17 -22.77
CA LEU A 326 9.81 7.41 -21.72
C LEU A 326 8.57 8.14 -22.30
N PRO A 327 7.35 7.66 -22.04
CA PRO A 327 6.12 8.29 -22.53
C PRO A 327 5.80 9.60 -21.79
N ASP A 328 4.84 10.37 -22.31
CA ASP A 328 4.42 11.65 -21.71
C ASP A 328 3.80 11.51 -20.33
N CYS A 329 3.26 10.35 -19.98
CA CYS A 329 2.82 10.06 -18.62
C CYS A 329 3.97 9.99 -17.59
N ALA A 330 5.22 10.03 -18.05
CA ALA A 330 6.44 10.14 -17.25
C ALA A 330 7.26 11.39 -17.63
N ARG A 331 6.62 12.45 -18.16
CA ARG A 331 7.29 13.64 -18.69
C ARG A 331 8.25 14.26 -17.69
N THR A 332 7.84 14.49 -16.45
CA THR A 332 8.70 15.11 -15.42
C THR A 332 9.94 14.26 -15.14
N ALA A 333 9.79 12.94 -15.04
CA ALA A 333 10.93 12.04 -14.89
C ALA A 333 11.86 12.07 -16.12
N ARG A 334 11.29 12.02 -17.33
CA ARG A 334 12.02 12.07 -18.60
C ARG A 334 12.86 13.34 -18.75
N GLU A 335 12.24 14.50 -18.58
CA GLU A 335 12.94 15.78 -18.78
C GLU A 335 13.98 16.04 -17.69
N THR A 336 13.70 15.65 -16.44
CA THR A 336 14.69 15.68 -15.36
C THR A 336 15.91 14.80 -15.69
N LEU A 337 15.68 13.55 -16.14
CA LEU A 337 16.76 12.65 -16.53
C LEU A 337 17.57 13.19 -17.72
N LYS A 338 16.93 13.85 -18.70
CA LYS A 338 17.64 14.52 -19.81
C LYS A 338 18.53 15.65 -19.29
N ALA A 339 18.00 16.51 -18.42
CA ALA A 339 18.79 17.60 -17.82
C ALA A 339 20.00 17.04 -17.06
N LEU A 340 19.81 15.98 -16.25
CA LEU A 340 20.88 15.29 -15.55
C LEU A 340 21.93 14.69 -16.50
N ALA A 341 21.48 14.10 -17.61
CA ALA A 341 22.39 13.60 -18.64
C ALA A 341 23.24 14.75 -19.20
N PHE A 342 22.63 15.86 -19.62
CA PHE A 342 23.37 17.02 -20.11
C PHE A 342 24.38 17.56 -19.08
N LEU A 343 24.00 17.68 -17.81
CA LEU A 343 24.91 18.09 -16.74
C LEU A 343 26.09 17.13 -16.54
N LYS A 344 25.83 15.81 -16.53
CA LYS A 344 26.89 14.80 -16.45
C LYS A 344 27.94 14.95 -17.56
N PHE A 345 27.49 15.27 -18.77
CA PHE A 345 28.33 15.49 -19.94
C PHE A 345 28.77 16.97 -20.12
N ARG A 346 28.67 17.79 -19.07
CA ARG A 346 29.12 19.20 -19.03
C ARG A 346 28.47 20.12 -20.06
N ASP A 347 27.25 19.79 -20.50
CA ASP A 347 26.46 20.58 -21.44
C ASP A 347 25.40 21.40 -20.68
N ARG A 348 25.86 22.47 -20.02
CA ARG A 348 24.99 23.29 -19.16
C ARG A 348 23.88 23.98 -19.94
N ASP A 349 24.16 24.44 -21.15
CA ASP A 349 23.19 25.18 -21.97
C ASP A 349 22.02 24.29 -22.42
N ALA A 350 22.31 23.05 -22.83
CA ALA A 350 21.26 22.09 -23.15
C ALA A 350 20.43 21.72 -21.92
N ALA A 351 21.06 21.57 -20.75
CA ALA A 351 20.34 21.33 -19.50
C ALA A 351 19.40 22.50 -19.16
N LEU A 352 19.88 23.75 -19.25
CA LEU A 352 19.06 24.95 -19.03
C LEU A 352 17.88 25.03 -19.98
N LYS A 353 18.07 24.68 -21.26
CA LYS A 353 16.99 24.65 -22.24
C LYS A 353 15.89 23.65 -21.86
N VAL A 354 16.26 22.42 -21.53
CA VAL A 354 15.29 21.39 -21.09
C VAL A 354 14.50 21.85 -19.87
N LEU A 355 15.18 22.45 -18.88
CA LEU A 355 14.52 22.93 -17.67
C LEU A 355 13.60 24.14 -17.94
N ALA A 356 13.99 25.03 -18.85
CA ALA A 356 13.15 26.16 -19.27
C ALA A 356 11.87 25.70 -19.97
N ASP A 357 11.95 24.65 -20.79
CA ASP A 357 10.80 24.05 -21.49
C ASP A 357 9.82 23.35 -20.52
N CYS A 358 10.20 23.17 -19.25
CA CYS A 358 9.35 22.62 -18.19
C CYS A 358 8.68 23.69 -17.32
N ARG A 359 8.86 24.99 -17.61
CA ARG A 359 8.17 26.06 -16.87
C ARG A 359 6.66 25.95 -17.01
N GLY A 360 5.94 26.21 -15.91
CA GLY A 360 4.48 26.05 -15.83
C GLY A 360 3.95 24.61 -15.90
N HIS A 361 4.79 23.60 -16.12
CA HIS A 361 4.36 22.20 -16.09
C HIS A 361 4.01 21.77 -14.66
N THR A 362 2.97 20.94 -14.51
CA THR A 362 2.55 20.39 -13.23
C THR A 362 2.34 18.88 -13.34
N VAL A 363 2.79 18.17 -12.32
CA VAL A 363 2.56 16.72 -12.20
C VAL A 363 1.14 16.42 -11.76
N SER A 364 0.70 15.19 -12.05
CA SER A 364 -0.59 14.72 -11.56
C SER A 364 -0.44 14.12 -10.17
N GLU A 365 -0.99 14.80 -9.17
CA GLU A 365 -0.94 14.36 -7.76
C GLU A 365 -1.92 13.24 -7.43
N GLY A 366 -2.94 13.05 -8.26
CA GLY A 366 -4.00 12.06 -8.06
C GLY A 366 -5.28 12.42 -8.79
N ILE A 367 -6.28 11.54 -8.64
CA ILE A 367 -7.59 11.72 -9.27
C ILE A 367 -8.48 12.48 -8.30
N SER A 368 -9.04 13.63 -8.73
CA SER A 368 -10.10 14.28 -7.98
C SER A 368 -11.33 13.36 -7.97
N TRP A 369 -11.69 12.84 -6.79
CA TRP A 369 -12.82 11.95 -6.62
C TRP A 369 -13.82 12.57 -5.65
N ARG A 370 -14.70 13.41 -6.19
CA ARG A 370 -15.73 14.07 -5.40
C ARG A 370 -16.78 13.08 -4.92
N SER A 371 -17.44 13.42 -3.81
CA SER A 371 -18.47 12.60 -3.15
C SER A 371 -19.66 12.25 -4.03
N GLU A 372 -19.95 13.05 -5.05
CA GLU A 372 -21.12 12.89 -5.93
C GLU A 372 -20.89 11.85 -7.02
N ARG A 373 -19.64 11.43 -7.26
CA ARG A 373 -19.33 10.41 -8.28
C ARG A 373 -19.82 9.03 -7.85
N SER A 374 -20.48 8.35 -8.76
CA SER A 374 -20.99 7.00 -8.49
C SER A 374 -19.83 5.98 -8.46
N ALA A 375 -19.98 4.93 -7.63
CA ALA A 375 -19.01 3.83 -7.61
C ALA A 375 -18.93 3.09 -8.97
N ALA A 376 -19.97 3.18 -9.81
CA ALA A 376 -19.99 2.61 -11.15
C ALA A 376 -19.00 3.32 -12.11
N GLU A 377 -18.67 4.59 -11.86
CA GLU A 377 -17.68 5.34 -12.64
C GLU A 377 -16.24 4.90 -12.34
N ALA A 378 -15.97 4.24 -11.20
CA ALA A 378 -14.64 3.83 -10.78
C ALA A 378 -14.15 2.58 -11.54
N THR A 379 -14.05 2.68 -12.87
CA THR A 379 -13.66 1.57 -13.75
C THR A 379 -12.14 1.45 -13.89
N LYS A 380 -11.70 0.27 -14.34
CA LYS A 380 -10.27 0.05 -14.68
C LYS A 380 -9.84 0.93 -15.85
N ASP A 381 -10.71 1.12 -16.82
CA ASP A 381 -10.41 1.89 -18.03
C ASP A 381 -10.24 3.38 -17.72
N LEU A 382 -11.05 3.92 -16.82
CA LEU A 382 -10.87 5.28 -16.30
C LEU A 382 -9.50 5.44 -15.64
N MET A 383 -9.10 4.49 -14.79
CA MET A 383 -7.79 4.51 -14.14
C MET A 383 -6.66 4.44 -15.15
N TRP A 384 -6.73 3.53 -16.12
CA TRP A 384 -5.71 3.40 -17.16
C TRP A 384 -5.62 4.65 -18.04
N HIS A 385 -6.76 5.21 -18.46
CA HIS A 385 -6.80 6.45 -19.21
C HIS A 385 -6.15 7.59 -18.41
N TYR A 386 -6.49 7.74 -17.14
CA TYR A 386 -5.87 8.74 -16.27
C TYR A 386 -4.35 8.57 -16.17
N LEU A 387 -3.87 7.34 -15.92
CA LEU A 387 -2.43 7.06 -15.80
C LEU A 387 -1.67 7.40 -17.09
N TRP A 388 -2.26 7.15 -18.26
CA TRP A 388 -1.62 7.40 -19.56
C TRP A 388 -1.73 8.84 -20.05
N SER A 389 -2.83 9.53 -19.72
CA SER A 389 -3.09 10.90 -20.22
C SER A 389 -2.51 12.00 -19.33
N ASN A 390 -1.96 11.66 -18.17
CA ASN A 390 -1.39 12.61 -17.23
C ASN A 390 0.03 12.21 -16.85
N ASP A 391 0.84 13.19 -16.46
CA ASP A 391 2.17 12.96 -15.89
C ASP A 391 2.05 12.36 -14.49
N SER A 392 1.80 11.05 -14.46
CA SER A 392 1.47 10.25 -13.29
C SER A 392 2.67 9.46 -12.75
N ALA A 393 3.70 9.28 -13.58
CA ALA A 393 4.89 8.49 -13.30
C ALA A 393 6.10 9.37 -12.94
N TRP A 394 6.02 10.04 -11.79
CA TRP A 394 7.04 10.99 -11.32
C TRP A 394 7.59 10.68 -9.92
N LYS A 395 6.95 9.78 -9.16
CA LYS A 395 7.42 9.26 -7.86
C LYS A 395 7.76 7.79 -7.96
N PHE A 396 8.98 7.41 -7.57
CA PHE A 396 9.47 6.04 -7.70
C PHE A 396 10.16 5.54 -6.43
N CYS A 397 10.03 4.24 -6.20
CA CYS A 397 10.70 3.49 -5.15
C CYS A 397 11.48 2.35 -5.79
N PHE A 398 12.79 2.52 -5.93
CA PHE A 398 13.69 1.59 -6.61
C PHE A 398 14.40 0.66 -5.64
N GLU A 399 14.60 -0.59 -6.05
CA GLU A 399 15.52 -1.51 -5.39
C GLU A 399 16.90 -1.46 -6.07
N PHE A 400 17.92 -1.09 -5.28
CA PHE A 400 19.32 -1.08 -5.65
C PHE A 400 20.17 -1.75 -4.57
N ASP A 401 21.17 -2.54 -4.98
CA ASP A 401 22.13 -3.14 -4.06
C ASP A 401 23.03 -2.07 -3.41
N GLN A 402 23.37 -1.04 -4.19
CA GLN A 402 24.09 0.16 -3.75
C GLN A 402 23.35 1.40 -4.26
N ARG A 403 23.37 2.47 -3.47
CA ARG A 403 22.77 3.75 -3.86
C ARG A 403 23.45 4.27 -5.14
N PRO A 404 22.69 4.65 -6.19
CA PRO A 404 23.24 5.40 -7.31
C PRO A 404 23.73 6.78 -6.84
N GLU A 405 25.03 7.06 -7.00
CA GLU A 405 25.64 8.34 -6.61
C GLU A 405 25.73 9.26 -7.83
N LEU A 406 25.15 10.46 -7.71
CA LEU A 406 25.16 11.47 -8.77
C LEU A 406 26.23 12.52 -8.45
N GLU A 407 27.50 12.12 -8.52
CA GLU A 407 28.67 12.92 -8.06
C GLU A 407 28.89 14.22 -8.85
N PHE A 408 28.33 14.31 -10.06
CA PHE A 408 28.39 15.52 -10.89
C PHE A 408 27.45 16.64 -10.43
N LEU A 409 26.61 16.37 -9.41
CA LEU A 409 25.70 17.36 -8.82
C LEU A 409 26.28 17.97 -7.54
N PRO A 410 25.80 19.16 -7.15
CA PRO A 410 26.07 19.73 -5.83
C PRO A 410 25.67 18.78 -4.70
N ALA A 411 26.38 18.88 -3.57
CA ALA A 411 26.24 17.97 -2.44
C ALA A 411 24.79 17.84 -1.94
N VAL A 412 24.07 18.97 -1.82
CA VAL A 412 22.66 18.98 -1.39
C VAL A 412 21.80 18.09 -2.27
N LEU A 413 21.93 18.20 -3.60
CA LEU A 413 21.14 17.41 -4.56
C LEU A 413 21.60 15.96 -4.60
N SER A 414 22.92 15.72 -4.60
CA SER A 414 23.49 14.37 -4.60
C SER A 414 23.11 13.59 -3.34
N ASP A 415 23.07 14.26 -2.18
CA ASP A 415 22.64 13.69 -0.90
C ASP A 415 21.12 13.49 -0.81
N CYS A 416 20.32 14.32 -1.50
CA CYS A 416 18.87 14.21 -1.51
C CYS A 416 18.34 13.17 -2.51
N PHE A 417 19.00 13.00 -3.67
CA PHE A 417 18.50 12.15 -4.76
C PHE A 417 19.53 11.10 -5.21
N PRO A 418 19.20 9.78 -5.18
CA PRO A 418 18.02 9.15 -4.60
C PRO A 418 18.15 8.98 -3.07
N LEU A 419 17.06 9.12 -2.32
CA LEU A 419 17.07 9.02 -0.85
C LEU A 419 16.76 7.60 -0.37
N ARG A 420 17.52 7.06 0.59
CA ARG A 420 17.21 5.75 1.19
C ARG A 420 15.90 5.81 1.98
N LEU A 421 15.01 4.83 1.77
CA LEU A 421 13.77 4.74 2.53
C LEU A 421 13.98 4.21 3.96
N GLN A 422 13.26 4.81 4.91
CA GLN A 422 13.23 4.32 6.28
C GLN A 422 12.79 2.85 6.34
N ASN A 423 13.45 2.05 7.18
CA ASN A 423 13.23 0.61 7.37
C ASN A 423 13.70 -0.28 6.19
N TYR A 424 14.32 0.27 5.16
CA TYR A 424 14.85 -0.49 4.03
C TYR A 424 16.33 -0.17 3.78
N VAL A 425 17.12 -1.21 3.52
CA VAL A 425 18.55 -1.06 3.20
C VAL A 425 18.76 -0.79 1.71
N THR A 426 18.03 -1.51 0.85
CA THR A 426 18.20 -1.50 -0.61
C THR A 426 17.17 -0.66 -1.36
N TYR A 427 16.19 -0.07 -0.67
CA TYR A 427 15.13 0.70 -1.32
C TYR A 427 15.42 2.20 -1.26
N HIS A 428 15.37 2.84 -2.42
CA HIS A 428 15.68 4.25 -2.62
C HIS A 428 14.53 4.96 -3.33
N TYR A 429 14.21 6.16 -2.85
CA TYR A 429 13.10 6.98 -3.29
C TYR A 429 13.57 8.14 -4.15
N VAL A 430 12.80 8.42 -5.21
CA VAL A 430 13.00 9.58 -6.07
C VAL A 430 11.64 10.21 -6.39
N ASN A 431 11.51 11.48 -6.05
CA ASN A 431 10.50 12.41 -6.50
C ASN A 431 11.11 13.28 -7.59
N PHE A 432 10.77 13.01 -8.85
CA PHE A 432 11.30 13.77 -9.98
C PHE A 432 10.74 15.19 -10.09
N ASP A 433 9.59 15.49 -9.49
CA ASP A 433 9.05 16.86 -9.43
C ASP A 433 9.93 17.73 -8.52
N ALA A 434 10.20 17.23 -7.30
CA ALA A 434 11.13 17.89 -6.39
C ALA A 434 12.54 17.99 -7.00
N PHE A 435 12.99 16.96 -7.71
CA PHE A 435 14.30 16.98 -8.36
C PHE A 435 14.36 18.01 -9.49
N LEU A 436 13.35 18.07 -10.36
CA LEU A 436 13.24 19.07 -11.44
C LEU A 436 13.32 20.50 -10.89
N HIS A 437 12.51 20.81 -9.87
CA HIS A 437 12.48 22.13 -9.27
C HIS A 437 13.79 22.48 -8.57
N SER A 438 14.43 21.51 -7.90
CA SER A 438 15.75 21.72 -7.30
C SER A 438 16.84 22.02 -8.34
N LEU A 439 16.83 21.37 -9.51
CA LEU A 439 17.76 21.67 -10.61
C LEU A 439 17.51 23.07 -11.20
N ARG A 440 16.25 23.48 -11.32
CA ARG A 440 15.89 24.84 -11.77
C ARG A 440 16.44 25.89 -10.83
N LEU A 441 16.25 25.70 -9.52
CA LEU A 441 16.74 26.62 -8.49
C LEU A 441 18.27 26.68 -8.42
N GLU A 442 18.92 25.54 -8.58
CA GLU A 442 20.39 25.45 -8.59
C GLU A 442 21.01 26.13 -9.82
N LEU A 443 20.46 25.88 -11.01
CA LEU A 443 21.03 26.42 -12.25
C LEU A 443 20.55 27.83 -12.60
N THR A 444 19.34 28.19 -12.14
CA THR A 444 18.70 29.49 -12.34
C THR A 444 18.10 29.99 -11.00
N PRO A 445 18.90 30.59 -10.11
CA PRO A 445 18.45 31.00 -8.78
C PRO A 445 17.29 32.01 -8.73
N GLN A 446 17.01 32.67 -9.86
CA GLN A 446 15.94 33.65 -10.04
C GLN A 446 14.67 33.05 -10.68
N ASP A 447 14.55 31.72 -10.74
CA ASP A 447 13.36 31.07 -11.28
C ASP A 447 12.17 31.19 -10.31
N GLU A 448 11.36 32.23 -10.51
CA GLU A 448 10.21 32.56 -9.65
C GLU A 448 9.13 31.47 -9.63
N ASP A 449 8.95 30.71 -10.71
CA ASP A 449 8.01 29.59 -10.74
C ASP A 449 8.49 28.45 -9.83
N ALA A 450 9.80 28.19 -9.78
CA ALA A 450 10.36 27.19 -8.90
C ALA A 450 10.32 27.64 -7.43
N HIS A 451 10.51 28.93 -7.14
CA HIS A 451 10.30 29.48 -5.80
C HIS A 451 8.82 29.41 -5.36
N ARG A 452 7.89 29.66 -6.27
CA ARG A 452 6.45 29.48 -6.00
C ARG A 452 6.11 28.03 -5.65
N TRP A 453 6.72 27.07 -6.35
CA TRP A 453 6.56 25.65 -6.02
C TRP A 453 7.07 25.35 -4.59
N VAL A 454 8.24 25.88 -4.21
CA VAL A 454 8.78 25.71 -2.84
C VAL A 454 7.83 26.27 -1.78
N ASN A 455 7.29 27.47 -2.00
CA ASN A 455 6.31 28.06 -1.07
C ASN A 455 5.02 27.23 -0.99
N THR A 456 4.61 26.61 -2.10
CA THR A 456 3.44 25.70 -2.12
C THR A 456 3.71 24.45 -1.29
N VAL A 457 4.89 23.87 -1.39
CA VAL A 457 5.30 22.69 -0.58
C VAL A 457 5.25 23.01 0.91
N ALA A 458 5.72 24.18 1.32
CA ALA A 458 5.71 24.61 2.72
C ALA A 458 4.31 24.67 3.33
N LEU A 459 3.28 24.90 2.50
CA LEU A 459 1.88 24.99 2.93
C LEU A 459 1.09 23.69 2.71
N ARG A 460 1.68 22.67 2.08
CA ARG A 460 0.96 21.46 1.67
C ARG A 460 0.98 20.39 2.75
N VAL A 461 -0.19 20.07 3.29
CA VAL A 461 -0.39 18.91 4.17
C VAL A 461 -0.05 17.62 3.41
N GLY A 462 0.92 16.86 3.92
CA GLY A 462 1.32 15.57 3.32
C GLY A 462 2.43 15.67 2.25
N ALA A 463 3.19 16.77 2.22
CA ALA A 463 4.44 16.82 1.47
C ALA A 463 5.39 15.67 1.89
N ASP A 464 6.07 15.07 0.91
CA ASP A 464 7.05 14.03 1.17
C ASP A 464 8.41 14.59 1.59
N ILE A 465 9.28 13.69 2.04
CA ILE A 465 10.58 14.06 2.58
C ILE A 465 11.50 14.79 1.58
N GLN A 466 11.48 14.45 0.29
CA GLN A 466 12.33 15.15 -0.68
C GLN A 466 11.77 16.53 -0.99
N GLU A 467 10.45 16.69 -1.03
CA GLU A 467 9.81 17.99 -1.15
C GLU A 467 10.15 18.89 0.05
N LEU A 468 10.05 18.36 1.28
CA LEU A 468 10.39 19.10 2.50
C LEU A 468 11.88 19.49 2.56
N VAL A 469 12.79 18.60 2.17
CA VAL A 469 14.23 18.89 2.14
C VAL A 469 14.58 19.94 1.08
N VAL A 470 14.01 19.83 -0.13
CA VAL A 470 14.18 20.86 -1.17
C VAL A 470 13.59 22.18 -0.69
N GLY A 471 12.40 22.16 -0.09
CA GLY A 471 11.79 23.33 0.53
C GLY A 471 12.73 23.98 1.53
N ALA A 472 13.26 23.23 2.49
CA ALA A 472 14.19 23.76 3.48
C ALA A 472 15.52 24.28 2.90
N SER A 473 15.99 23.65 1.82
CA SER A 473 17.27 24.02 1.19
C SER A 473 17.17 25.27 0.32
N PHE A 474 16.00 25.55 -0.26
CA PHE A 474 15.84 26.62 -1.24
C PHE A 474 14.81 27.70 -0.86
N CYS A 475 14.01 27.51 0.20
CA CYS A 475 13.02 28.50 0.60
C CYS A 475 13.67 29.83 0.99
N ARG A 476 13.12 30.91 0.41
CA ARG A 476 13.49 32.30 0.73
C ARG A 476 12.82 32.80 2.01
N GLU A 477 11.72 32.17 2.44
CA GLU A 477 10.93 32.52 3.63
C GLU A 477 10.82 31.34 4.62
N PRO A 478 11.86 31.07 5.41
CA PRO A 478 11.94 29.89 6.29
C PRO A 478 10.81 29.79 7.33
N LYS A 479 10.14 30.92 7.65
CA LYS A 479 8.97 30.95 8.54
C LYS A 479 7.83 30.07 8.03
N LEU A 480 7.69 29.93 6.71
CA LEU A 480 6.70 29.06 6.08
C LEU A 480 6.94 27.57 6.40
N LEU A 481 8.16 27.21 6.80
CA LEU A 481 8.53 25.83 7.09
C LEU A 481 8.36 25.45 8.57
N ILE A 482 7.92 26.35 9.45
CA ILE A 482 7.78 26.09 10.90
C ILE A 482 6.80 24.95 11.20
N GLU A 483 5.65 24.88 10.51
CA GLU A 483 4.70 23.79 10.70
C GLU A 483 5.21 22.46 10.10
N PRO A 484 5.66 22.42 8.82
CA PRO A 484 6.30 21.22 8.25
C PRO A 484 7.57 20.77 8.98
N TRP A 485 8.21 21.66 9.75
CA TRP A 485 9.44 21.36 10.48
C TRP A 485 9.29 20.20 11.46
N ARG A 486 8.11 20.04 12.08
CA ARG A 486 7.87 18.89 12.98
C ARG A 486 7.94 17.56 12.24
N ASP A 487 7.36 17.52 11.04
CA ASP A 487 7.41 16.34 10.18
C ASP A 487 8.84 16.12 9.63
N LEU A 488 9.53 17.21 9.30
CA LEU A 488 10.93 17.16 8.86
C LEU A 488 11.86 16.66 9.98
N GLN A 489 11.67 17.09 11.24
CA GLN A 489 12.44 16.63 12.39
C GLN A 489 12.35 15.11 12.59
N ALA A 490 11.15 14.55 12.47
CA ALA A 490 10.97 13.09 12.52
C ALA A 490 11.71 12.39 11.36
N ALA A 491 11.84 13.06 10.22
CA ALA A 491 12.49 12.55 9.03
C ALA A 491 14.01 12.82 8.95
N LEU A 492 14.56 13.75 9.75
CA LEU A 492 16.00 14.02 9.84
C LEU A 492 16.79 12.75 10.23
N ALA A 493 16.17 11.81 10.94
CA ALA A 493 16.77 10.52 11.28
C ALA A 493 17.01 9.60 10.06
N VAL A 494 16.44 9.93 8.90
CA VAL A 494 16.43 9.07 7.70
C VAL A 494 17.31 9.65 6.58
N ILE A 495 17.57 10.95 6.60
CA ILE A 495 18.41 11.63 5.60
C ILE A 495 19.91 11.59 5.97
N PRO A 496 20.84 11.78 5.01
CA PRO A 496 22.26 11.85 5.31
C PRO A 496 22.58 12.93 6.34
N ARG A 497 23.49 12.64 7.29
CA ARG A 497 23.80 13.52 8.42
C ARG A 497 24.24 14.91 7.98
N ARG A 498 25.06 15.00 6.92
CA ARG A 498 25.49 16.27 6.32
C ARG A 498 24.29 17.13 5.91
N LEU A 499 23.35 16.55 5.18
CA LEU A 499 22.14 17.23 4.73
C LEU A 499 21.23 17.61 5.91
N ALA A 500 21.13 16.76 6.93
CA ALA A 500 20.40 17.07 8.16
C ALA A 500 21.00 18.26 8.90
N ASP A 501 22.32 18.29 9.04
CA ASP A 501 23.05 19.37 9.72
C ASP A 501 22.93 20.68 8.93
N GLU A 502 23.02 20.65 7.60
CA GLU A 502 22.86 21.82 6.73
C GLU A 502 21.43 22.40 6.81
N VAL A 503 20.41 21.55 6.71
CA VAL A 503 19.01 21.94 6.86
C VAL A 503 18.74 22.50 8.26
N ALA A 504 19.25 21.84 9.31
CA ALA A 504 19.06 22.27 10.68
C ALA A 504 19.79 23.59 10.98
N GLN A 505 20.99 23.78 10.45
CA GLN A 505 21.73 25.03 10.61
C GLN A 505 20.98 26.17 9.93
N ARG A 506 20.53 25.96 8.69
CA ARG A 506 19.77 26.95 7.94
C ARG A 506 18.54 27.38 8.73
N LEU A 507 17.75 26.44 9.24
CA LEU A 507 16.54 26.75 10.01
C LEU A 507 16.82 27.38 11.39
N LYS A 508 17.90 27.00 12.08
CA LYS A 508 18.32 27.61 13.37
C LYS A 508 18.80 29.05 13.24
N VAL A 509 19.44 29.41 12.12
CA VAL A 509 19.88 30.79 11.86
C VAL A 509 18.68 31.75 11.85
N PHE A 510 17.53 31.28 11.36
CA PHE A 510 16.31 32.11 11.31
C PHE A 510 15.56 32.20 12.65
N ASP A 511 15.59 31.15 13.47
CA ASP A 511 15.00 31.15 14.82
C ASP A 511 15.69 32.17 15.76
N ARG A 512 17.01 32.40 15.58
CA ARG A 512 17.75 33.42 16.33
C ARG A 512 17.51 34.85 15.82
N GLY A 513 17.32 35.02 14.51
CA GLY A 513 17.04 36.34 13.93
C GLY A 513 15.73 36.96 14.42
N GLU A 514 14.73 36.14 14.80
CA GLU A 514 13.50 36.63 15.44
C GLU A 514 13.68 37.00 16.92
N GLN A 515 14.54 36.31 17.66
CA GLN A 515 14.85 36.69 19.04
C GLN A 515 15.61 38.02 19.12
N GLU A 516 16.51 38.28 18.18
CA GLU A 516 17.25 39.55 18.08
C GLU A 516 16.39 40.70 17.53
N MET A 517 15.53 40.45 16.52
CA MET A 517 14.57 41.47 16.05
C MET A 517 13.46 41.79 17.05
N SER A 518 13.06 40.82 17.89
CA SER A 518 12.09 41.04 18.97
C SER A 518 12.70 41.79 20.15
N SER A 519 14.02 41.76 20.34
CA SER A 519 14.70 42.58 21.36
C SER A 519 14.96 44.01 20.87
N ASP A 520 15.20 44.21 19.57
CA ASP A 520 15.43 45.55 19.01
C ASP A 520 14.14 46.38 18.81
N SER A 521 12.96 45.75 18.80
CA SER A 521 11.67 46.47 18.76
C SER A 521 11.17 46.91 20.15
N ALA A 522 11.87 46.58 21.23
CA ALA A 522 11.46 46.92 22.59
C ALA A 522 12.01 48.26 23.11
N ASP A 523 12.96 48.88 22.40
CA ASP A 523 13.67 50.10 22.84
C ASP A 523 13.28 51.39 22.09
N ALA A 524 12.16 51.38 21.36
CA ALA A 524 11.64 52.57 20.70
C ALA A 524 10.30 53.05 21.31
N THR A 525 10.43 54.06 22.18
CA THR A 525 9.46 55.14 22.43
C THR A 525 8.32 54.88 23.43
N VAL A 526 8.54 55.30 24.68
CA VAL A 526 7.48 55.87 25.55
C VAL A 526 7.89 57.30 25.91
N MET A 527 7.52 58.26 25.07
CA MET A 527 7.40 59.66 25.48
C MET A 527 5.92 59.93 25.79
N HIS A 528 5.61 60.05 27.07
CA HIS A 528 4.34 60.56 27.56
C HIS A 528 4.15 62.02 27.12
N VAL A 529 3.05 62.30 26.41
CA VAL A 529 2.49 63.64 26.29
C VAL A 529 1.08 63.61 26.90
N HIS A 530 0.93 64.32 28.02
CA HIS A 530 -0.34 64.57 28.66
C HIS A 530 -1.19 65.53 27.80
N VAL A 531 -2.44 65.14 27.58
CA VAL A 531 -3.49 66.01 27.04
C VAL A 531 -4.11 66.81 28.19
N LEU A 532 -4.15 68.13 28.02
CA LEU A 532 -5.31 68.95 28.39
C LEU A 532 -6.00 69.37 27.09
#